data_AF-A0A109Q8N6-F1
#
_entry.id   AF-A0A109Q8N6-F1
#
_cell.length_a   1.000
_cell.length_b   1.000
_cell.length_c   1.000
_cell.angle_alpha   90.00
_cell.angle_beta   90.00
_cell.angle_gamma   90.00
#
_symmetry.space_group_name_H-M   'P 1'
#
loop_
_entity.id
_entity.type
_entity.pdbx_description
1 polymer ?
#
loop_
_entity_poly.entity_id
_entity_poly.type
_entity_poly.pdbx_seq_one_letter_code
_entity_poly.pdbx_strand_id
1 'polypeptide(L)' 'MKIKNLSKKSIEELNTELFNLLREQFNLNIQSKSKQLKQTHLLKQVRRDIARVKTLLTEKSKGMMNER' A
#
# COMPACT_ATOMS: atom_id res chain seq x y z
N MET A 1 3.51 4.80 -7.97
CA MET A 1 2.05 4.60 -7.96
C MET A 1 1.32 5.94 -8.17
N LYS A 2 0.41 6.06 -9.15
CA LYS A 2 -0.45 7.27 -9.32
C LYS A 2 -1.79 7.04 -8.59
N ILE A 3 -2.10 7.91 -7.62
CA ILE A 3 -3.27 7.81 -6.73
C ILE A 3 -4.60 7.74 -7.49
N LYS A 4 -4.71 8.42 -8.65
CA LYS A 4 -5.92 8.43 -9.50
C LYS A 4 -6.38 7.04 -9.99
N ASN A 5 -5.48 6.06 -10.06
CA ASN A 5 -5.85 4.71 -10.50
C ASN A 5 -6.40 3.84 -9.36
N LEU A 6 -6.07 4.17 -8.10
CA LEU A 6 -6.50 3.43 -6.92
C LEU A 6 -7.93 3.81 -6.49
N SER A 7 -8.35 5.05 -6.73
CA SER A 7 -9.72 5.50 -6.43
C SER A 7 -10.79 4.77 -7.25
N LYS A 8 -10.43 4.24 -8.42
CA LYS A 8 -11.32 3.43 -9.27
C LYS A 8 -11.44 1.96 -8.82
N LYS A 9 -10.51 1.48 -7.99
CA LYS A 9 -10.48 0.06 -7.55
C LYS A 9 -11.52 -0.21 -6.47
N SER A 10 -12.06 -1.43 -6.43
CA SER A 10 -12.99 -1.87 -5.38
C SER A 10 -12.28 -2.01 -4.01
N ILE A 11 -13.03 -2.07 -2.92
CA ILE A 11 -12.47 -2.28 -1.56
C ILE A 11 -11.70 -3.60 -1.50
N GLU A 12 -12.21 -4.66 -2.14
CA GLU A 12 -11.58 -5.98 -2.22
C GLU A 12 -10.26 -5.96 -3.01
N GLU A 13 -10.21 -5.22 -4.11
CA GLU A 13 -9.00 -5.03 -4.89
C GLU A 13 -7.95 -4.23 -4.11
N LEU A 14 -8.38 -3.21 -3.37
CA LEU A 14 -7.49 -2.44 -2.48
C LEU A 14 -6.91 -3.31 -1.37
N ASN A 15 -7.69 -4.22 -0.80
CA ASN A 15 -7.21 -5.19 0.20
C ASN A 15 -6.22 -6.19 -0.40
N THR A 16 -6.48 -6.68 -1.61
CA THR A 16 -5.57 -7.55 -2.36
C THR A 16 -4.24 -6.84 -2.65
N GLU A 17 -4.31 -5.59 -3.11
CA GLU A 17 -3.13 -4.77 -3.36
C GLU A 17 -2.32 -4.52 -2.07
N LEU A 18 -3.02 -4.25 -0.96
CA LEU A 18 -2.38 -4.07 0.35
C LEU A 18 -1.61 -5.34 0.76
N PHE A 19 -2.19 -6.52 0.55
CA PHE A 19 -1.54 -7.79 0.87
C PHE A 19 -0.27 -7.99 0.04
N ASN A 20 -0.33 -7.69 -1.25
CA ASN A 20 0.82 -7.76 -2.15
C ASN A 20 1.94 -6.79 -1.72
N LEU A 21 1.60 -5.55 -1.38
CA LEU A 21 2.56 -4.55 -0.90
C LEU A 21 3.20 -4.96 0.44
N LEU A 22 2.46 -5.60 1.34
CA LEU A 22 3.00 -6.11 2.60
C LEU A 22 4.00 -7.25 2.37
N ARG A 23 3.71 -8.14 1.42
CA ARG A 23 4.64 -9.21 1.02
C ARG A 23 5.91 -8.63 0.41
N GLU A 24 5.78 -7.63 -0.46
CA GLU A 24 6.92 -6.92 -1.04
C GLU A 24 7.76 -6.23 0.05
N GLN A 25 7.11 -5.56 1.01
CA GLN A 25 7.77 -4.95 2.15
C GLN A 25 8.58 -5.97 2.97
N PHE A 26 8.01 -7.16 3.21
CA PHE A 26 8.68 -8.23 3.93
C PHE A 26 9.94 -8.71 3.20
N ASN A 27 9.83 -8.95 1.88
CA ASN A 27 10.96 -9.33 1.04
C ASN A 27 12.07 -8.26 1.06
N LEU A 28 11.70 -6.97 0.92
CA LEU A 28 12.65 -5.87 0.98
C LEU A 28 13.31 -5.72 2.35
N ASN A 29 12.58 -5.97 3.44
CA ASN A 29 13.15 -5.96 4.79
C ASN A 29 14.17 -7.10 4.98
N ILE A 30 13.91 -8.30 4.46
CA ILE A 30 14.87 -9.41 4.48
C ILE A 30 16.13 -9.04 3.69
N GLN A 31 15.97 -8.54 2.47
CA GLN A 31 17.10 -8.10 1.63
C GLN A 31 17.89 -6.94 2.26
N SER A 32 17.21 -6.03 2.95
CA SER A 32 17.85 -4.94 3.70
C SER A 32 18.67 -5.48 4.86
N LYS A 33 18.16 -6.47 5.60
CA LYS A 33 18.87 -7.11 6.72
C LYS A 33 20.05 -7.96 6.24
N SER A 34 19.97 -8.58 5.06
CA SER A 34 21.07 -9.33 4.47
C SER A 34 22.18 -8.45 3.88
N LYS A 35 22.06 -7.12 3.95
CA LYS A 35 22.98 -6.13 3.34
C LYS A 35 23.16 -6.27 1.83
N GLN A 36 22.27 -6.98 1.14
CA GLN A 36 22.29 -7.17 -0.32
C GLN A 36 21.36 -6.21 -1.06
N LEU A 37 20.63 -5.36 -0.33
CA LEU A 37 19.67 -4.43 -0.94
C LEU A 37 20.38 -3.30 -1.67
N LYS A 38 20.38 -3.36 -3.01
CA LYS A 38 20.97 -2.34 -3.89
C LYS A 38 20.17 -1.03 -3.94
N GLN A 39 18.86 -1.08 -3.68
CA GLN A 39 17.95 0.05 -3.87
C GLN A 39 17.17 0.38 -2.59
N THR A 40 17.75 1.21 -1.74
CA THR A 40 17.15 1.63 -0.46
C THR A 40 15.90 2.52 -0.62
N HIS A 41 15.75 3.20 -1.76
CA HIS A 41 14.58 4.02 -2.05
C HIS A 41 13.28 3.21 -2.18
N LEU A 42 13.37 1.93 -2.57
CA LEU A 42 12.21 1.04 -2.70
C LEU A 42 11.50 0.83 -1.36
N LEU A 43 12.24 0.69 -0.25
CA LEU A 43 11.65 0.61 1.09
C LEU A 43 10.78 1.82 1.41
N LYS A 44 11.23 3.03 1.04
CA LYS A 44 10.48 4.26 1.25
C LYS A 44 9.26 4.34 0.34
N GLN A 45 9.38 3.84 -0.89
CA GLN A 45 8.30 3.80 -1.86
C GLN A 45 7.18 2.86 -1.40
N VAL A 46 7.50 1.60 -1.05
CA VAL A 46 6.52 0.61 -0.60
C VAL A 46 5.79 1.08 0.67
N ARG A 47 6.50 1.68 1.64
CA ARG A 47 5.84 2.27 2.82
C ARG A 47 4.83 3.36 2.47
N ARG A 48 5.16 4.23 1.51
CA ARG A 48 4.25 5.30 1.05
C ARG A 48 3.06 4.74 0.29
N ASP A 49 3.26 3.69 -0.49
CA ASP A 49 2.19 3.04 -1.24
C ASP A 49 1.20 2.32 -0.30
N ILE A 50 1.69 1.63 0.74
CA ILE A 50 0.85 1.07 1.81
C ILE A 50 0.02 2.16 2.49
N ALA A 51 0.65 3.28 2.85
CA ALA A 51 -0.05 4.39 3.50
C ALA A 51 -1.18 4.94 2.62
N ARG A 52 -0.94 5.15 1.32
CA ARG A 52 -1.96 5.61 0.36
C ARG A 52 -3.14 4.66 0.26
N VAL A 53 -2.88 3.35 0.17
CA VAL A 53 -3.94 2.33 0.11
C VAL A 53 -4.79 2.36 1.39
N LYS A 54 -4.15 2.43 2.56
CA LYS A 54 -4.85 2.56 3.85
C LYS A 54 -5.70 3.83 3.91
N THR A 55 -5.18 4.98 3.46
CA THR A 55 -5.94 6.23 3.41
C THR A 55 -7.18 6.10 2.54
N LEU A 56 -7.06 5.50 1.35
CA LEU A 56 -8.22 5.30 0.46
C LEU A 56 -9.26 4.34 1.05
N LEU A 57 -8.83 3.29 1.76
CA LEU A 57 -9.74 2.41 2.50
C LEU A 57 -10.50 3.19 3.58
N THR A 58 -9.81 4.06 4.31
CA THR A 58 -10.44 4.94 5.31
C THR A 58 -11.38 5.96 4.69
N GLU A 59 -11.03 6.57 3.55
CA GLU A 59 -11.89 7.51 2.83
C GLU A 59 -13.17 6.82 2.33
N LYS A 60 -13.05 5.62 1.75
CA LYS A 60 -14.23 4.82 1.36
C LYS A 60 -15.08 4.45 2.57
N SER A 61 -14.47 4.00 3.67
CA SER A 61 -15.18 3.67 4.90
C SER A 61 -15.87 4.89 5.54
N LYS A 62 -15.25 6.07 5.52
CA LYS A 62 -15.85 7.32 6.03
C LYS A 62 -16.98 7.81 5.14
N GLY A 63 -16.85 7.70 3.82
CA GLY A 63 -17.94 8.00 2.87
C GLY A 63 -19.19 7.18 3.19
N MET A 64 -19.02 5.89 3.52
CA MET A 64 -20.12 5.00 3.92
C MET A 64 -20.74 5.32 5.30
N MET A 65 -20.03 6.04 6.19
CA MET A 65 -20.54 6.42 7.52
C MET A 65 -21.31 7.75 7.50
N ASN A 66 -21.07 8.62 6.52
CA ASN A 66 -21.78 9.90 6.38
C ASN A 66 -23.16 9.76 5.70
N GLU A 67 -23.56 8.55 5.30
CA GLU A 67 -24.87 8.24 4.71
C GLU A 67 -25.85 7.60 5.72
N ARG A 68 -25.56 7.68 7.03
CA ARG A 68 -26.43 7.23 8.13
C ARG A 68 -26.87 8.39 9.00
#